data_AF-A0AAF0F801-F1
#
_entry.id   AF-A0AAF0F801-F1
#
_cell.length_a   1.000
_cell.length_b   1.000
_cell.length_c   1.000
_cell.angle_alpha   90.00
_cell.angle_beta   90.00
_cell.angle_gamma   90.00
#
_symmetry.space_group_name_H-M   'P 1'
#
loop_
_entity.id
_entity.type
_entity.pdbx_description
1 polymer ?
#
loop_
_entity_poly.entity_id
_entity_poly.type
_entity_poly.pdbx_seq_one_letter_code
_entity_poly.pdbx_strand_id
1 'polypeptide(L)' 'MASAVLSALGYASFGFLARCYALGIQKRNILDNFGGHAAFAGAFGALGYWLHGVKISQQELLEKKQKELTERRLA' A
#
# COMPACT_ATOMS: atom_id res chain seq x y z
N MET A 1 1.34 12.71 6.20
CA MET A 1 1.28 12.96 4.74
C MET A 1 2.44 12.30 4.00
N ALA A 2 3.69 12.59 4.32
CA ALA A 2 4.86 12.00 3.63
C ALA A 2 4.88 10.45 3.63
N SER A 3 4.55 9.81 4.76
CA SER A 3 4.49 8.34 4.88
C SER A 3 3.39 7.69 4.03
N ALA A 4 2.25 8.35 3.89
CA ALA A 4 1.14 7.87 3.06
C ALA A 4 1.46 7.97 1.57
N VAL A 5 2.10 9.07 1.15
CA VAL A 5 2.60 9.26 -0.21
C VAL A 5 3.67 8.21 -0.52
N LEU A 6 4.61 7.97 0.40
CA LEU A 6 5.64 6.94 0.22
C LEU A 6 5.02 5.53 0.10
N SER A 7 4.01 5.21 0.91
CA SER A 7 3.26 3.95 0.77
C SER A 7 2.58 3.86 -0.60
N ALA A 8 1.89 4.92 -1.03
CA ALA A 8 1.22 4.96 -2.33
C ALA A 8 2.22 4.81 -3.48
N LEU A 9 3.37 5.49 -3.44
CA LEU A 9 4.42 5.39 -4.46
C LEU A 9 5.08 4.01 -4.48
N GLY A 10 5.33 3.41 -3.32
CA GLY A 10 5.88 2.06 -3.21
C GLY A 10 4.96 1.01 -3.84
N TYR A 11 3.67 1.06 -3.52
CA TYR A 11 2.69 0.16 -4.12
C TYR A 11 2.43 0.49 -5.60
N ALA A 12 2.43 1.76 -6.01
CA ALA A 12 2.31 2.13 -7.42
C ALA A 12 3.47 1.57 -8.25
N SER A 13 4.69 1.64 -7.71
CA SER A 13 5.88 1.02 -8.32
C SER A 13 5.73 -0.49 -8.42
N PHE A 14 5.21 -1.14 -7.38
CA PHE A 14 4.87 -2.57 -7.42
C PHE A 14 3.85 -2.89 -8.53
N GLY A 15 2.77 -2.11 -8.65
CA GLY A 15 1.76 -2.28 -9.70
C GLY A 15 2.36 -2.14 -11.10
N PHE A 16 3.20 -1.13 -11.31
CA PHE A 16 3.92 -0.95 -12.58
C PHE A 16 4.78 -2.18 -12.91
N LEU A 17 5.58 -2.67 -11.96
CA LEU A 17 6.44 -3.83 -12.14
C LEU A 17 5.62 -5.12 -12.34
N ALA A 18 4.49 -5.28 -11.66
CA ALA A 18 3.59 -6.40 -11.86
C ALA A 18 3.05 -6.42 -13.30
N ARG A 19 2.74 -5.24 -13.88
CA ARG A 19 2.35 -5.13 -15.29
C ARG A 19 3.49 -5.49 -16.24
N CYS A 20 4.71 -4.98 -15.98
CA CYS A 20 5.92 -5.35 -16.74
C CYS A 20 6.16 -6.87 -16.73
N TYR A 21 6.04 -7.49 -15.55
CA TYR A 21 6.22 -8.93 -15.37
C TYR A 21 5.16 -9.74 -16.13
N ALA A 22 3.89 -9.33 -16.05
CA ALA A 22 2.81 -9.97 -16.81
C ALA A 22 3.04 -9.92 -18.33
N LEU A 23 3.53 -8.79 -18.86
CA LEU A 23 3.88 -8.66 -20.28
C LEU A 23 5.07 -9.56 -20.66
N GLY A 24 6.07 -9.67 -19.79
CA GLY A 24 7.20 -10.59 -19.96
C GLY A 24 6.75 -12.05 -20.08
N ILE A 25 5.83 -12.50 -19.21
CA ILE A 25 5.25 -13.85 -19.30
C ILE A 25 4.51 -14.06 -20.63
N GLN A 26 3.79 -13.04 -21.09
CA GLN A 26 3.08 -13.07 -22.38
C GLN A 26 4.01 -12.96 -23.59
N LYS A 27 5.33 -12.86 -23.40
CA LYS A 27 6.33 -12.61 -24.46
C LYS A 27 5.99 -11.37 -25.30
N ARG A 28 5.35 -10.38 -24.69
CA ARG A 28 5.06 -9.07 -25.29
C ARG A 28 6.14 -8.07 -24.90
N ASN A 29 6.23 -6.95 -25.62
CA ASN A 29 7.09 -5.85 -25.22
C ASN A 29 6.71 -5.39 -23.80
N ILE A 30 7.71 -5.21 -22.94
CA ILE A 30 7.54 -4.90 -21.51
C ILE A 30 6.84 -3.55 -21.28
N LEU A 31 6.93 -2.62 -22.23
CA LEU A 31 6.28 -1.30 -22.16
C LEU A 31 5.05 -1.21 -23.07
N ASP A 32 4.52 -2.35 -23.51
CA ASP A 32 3.34 -2.40 -24.36
C ASP A 32 2.08 -1.93 -23.61
N ASN A 33 1.29 -1.07 -24.26
CA ASN A 33 0.11 -0.42 -23.69
C ASN A 33 0.41 0.34 -22.37
N PHE A 34 1.00 1.54 -22.49
CA PHE A 34 1.27 2.45 -21.36
C PHE A 34 0.03 2.76 -20.50
N GLY A 35 -1.18 2.79 -21.08
CA GLY A 35 -2.41 2.95 -20.32
C GLY A 35 -2.61 1.81 -19.29
N GLY A 36 -2.24 0.58 -19.67
CA GLY A 36 -2.25 -0.57 -18.75
C GLY A 36 -1.25 -0.42 -17.60
N HIS A 37 -0.07 0.15 -17.85
CA HIS A 37 0.91 0.43 -16.79
C HIS A 37 0.38 1.49 -15.81
N ALA A 38 -0.19 2.57 -16.33
CA ALA A 38 -0.80 3.62 -15.51
C ALA A 38 -1.96 3.09 -14.68
N ALA A 39 -2.82 2.24 -15.26
CA ALA A 39 -3.93 1.62 -14.54
C ALA A 39 -3.46 0.72 -13.39
N PHE A 40 -2.46 -0.15 -13.62
CA PHE A 40 -1.90 -0.99 -12.57
C PHE A 40 -1.20 -0.18 -11.48
N ALA A 41 -0.36 0.80 -11.86
CA ALA A 41 0.30 1.67 -10.91
C ALA A 41 -0.72 2.47 -10.08
N GLY A 42 -1.76 3.01 -10.71
CA GLY A 42 -2.83 3.74 -10.03
C GLY A 42 -3.63 2.85 -9.07
N ALA A 43 -4.04 1.66 -9.50
CA ALA A 43 -4.80 0.72 -8.68
C ALA A 43 -4.02 0.28 -7.44
N PHE A 44 -2.77 -0.14 -7.62
CA PHE A 44 -1.93 -0.54 -6.48
C PHE A 44 -1.56 0.67 -5.61
N GLY A 45 -1.26 1.83 -6.19
CA GLY A 45 -0.98 3.04 -5.42
C GLY A 45 -2.15 3.46 -4.52
N ALA A 46 -3.37 3.40 -5.06
CA ALA A 46 -4.60 3.65 -4.29
C ALA A 46 -4.78 2.63 -3.15
N LEU A 47 -4.53 1.34 -3.42
CA LEU A 47 -4.52 0.30 -2.38
C LEU A 47 -3.48 0.58 -1.29
N GLY A 48 -2.25 0.97 -1.67
CA GLY A 48 -1.18 1.30 -0.73
C GLY A 48 -1.50 2.51 0.15
N TYR A 49 -2.20 3.51 -0.39
CA TYR A 49 -2.70 4.65 0.38
C TYR A 49 -3.78 4.21 1.39
N TRP A 50 -4.74 3.41 0.93
CA TRP A 50 -5.82 2.90 1.79
C TRP A 50 -5.28 2.03 2.93
N LEU A 51 -4.37 1.10 2.63
CA LEU A 51 -3.72 0.24 3.64
C LEU A 51 -2.94 1.05 4.69
N HIS A 52 -2.31 2.16 4.30
CA HIS A 52 -1.67 3.06 5.25
C HIS A 52 -2.68 3.65 6.25
N GLY A 53 -3.88 4.02 5.78
CA GLY A 53 -4.97 4.49 6.65
C GLY A 53 -5.42 3.41 7.65
N VAL A 54 -5.63 2.18 7.17
CA VAL A 54 -6.01 1.04 8.02
C VAL A 54 -4.97 0.81 9.12
N LYS A 55 -3.67 0.86 8.79
CA LYS A 55 -2.58 0.68 9.75
C LYS A 55 -2.61 1.72 10.87
N ILE A 56 -2.90 2.98 10.56
CA ILE A 56 -3.01 4.04 11.58
C ILE A 56 -4.14 3.72 12.56
N SER A 57 -5.33 3.38 12.05
CA SER A 57 -6.47 3.04 12.91
C SER A 57 -6.19 1.84 13.80
N GLN A 58 -5.47 0.83 13.30
CA GLN A 58 -5.04 -0.31 14.10
C GLN A 58 -4.04 0.08 15.18
N GLN A 59 -3.07 0.93 14.87
CA GLN A 59 -2.09 1.40 15.84
C GLN A 59 -2.75 2.20 16.97
N GLU A 60 -3.68 3.11 16.64
CA GLU A 60 -4.45 3.86 17.64
C GLU A 60 -5.26 2.95 18.56
N LEU A 61 -5.85 1.87 18.02
CA LEU A 61 -6.59 0.90 18.81
C LEU A 61 -5.67 0.13 19.77
N LEU A 62 -4.48 -0.28 19.30
CA LEU A 62 -3.49 -0.97 20.11
C LEU A 62 -2.97 -0.07 21.24
N GLU A 63 -2.68 1.20 20.96
CA GLU A 63 -2.23 2.17 21.96
C GLU A 63 -3.30 2.40 23.04
N LYS A 64 -4.58 2.52 22.65
CA LYS A 64 -5.70 2.60 23.61
C LYS A 64 -5.77 1.37 24.51
N LYS A 65 -5.63 0.18 23.93
CA LYS A 65 -5.68 -1.08 24.69
C LYS A 65 -4.49 -1.24 25.63
N GLN A 66 -3.29 -0.81 25.22
CA GLN A 66 -2.13 -0.80 26.11
C GLN A 66 -2.30 0.14 27.30
N LYS A 67 -2.90 1.32 27.10
CA LYS A 67 -3.22 2.24 28.20
C LYS A 67 -4.21 1.62 29.19
N GLU A 68 -5.31 1.04 28.69
CA GLU A 68 -6.32 0.35 29.50
C GLU A 68 -5.70 -0.79 30.33
N LEU A 69 -4.80 -1.58 29.73
CA LEU A 69 -4.10 -2.66 30.44
C LEU A 69 -3.15 -2.12 31.52
N THR A 70 -2.51 -0.98 31.30
CA THR A 70 -1.58 -0.37 32.26
C THR A 70 -2.34 0.22 33.44
N GLU A 71 -3.45 0.92 33.20
CA GLU A 71 -4.34 1.44 34.24
C GLU A 71 -4.88 0.31 35.13
N ARG A 72 -5.33 -0.80 34.53
CA ARG A 72 -5.78 -1.99 35.27
C ARG A 72 -4.70 -2.70 36.08
N ARG A 73 -3.43 -2.52 35.73
CA ARG A 73 -2.30 -3.10 36.47
C ARG A 73 -1.84 -2.22 37.64
N LEU A 74 -2.13 -0.92 37.59
CA LEU A 74 -1.77 0.05 38.62
C LEU A 74 -2.88 0.28 39.64
N ALA A 75 -4.13 -0.10 39.31
CA ALA A 75 -5.28 -0.16 40.21
C ALA A 75 -5.28 -1.46 41.03
#